data_AF-A0A3N5TST6-F1
#
_entry.id   AF-A0A3N5TST6-F1
#
_cell.length_a   1.000
_cell.length_b   1.000
_cell.length_c   1.000
_cell.angle_alpha   90.00
_cell.angle_beta   90.00
_cell.angle_gamma   90.00
#
_symmetry.space_group_name_H-M   'P 1'
#
loop_
_entity.id
_entity.type
_entity.pdbx_description
1 polymer ?
#
loop_
_entity_poly.entity_id
_entity_poly.type
_entity_poly.pdbx_seq_one_letter_code
_entity_poly.pdbx_strand_id
1 'polypeptide(L)' 'MLKGRKIIIGITGSIAAYKVPLLIRLLRKKGAEVQVILTPEAHHFVTPL' A
#
# COMPACT_ATOMS: atom_id res chain seq x y z
N MET A 1 3.36 -2.80 18.49
CA MET A 1 3.18 -1.34 18.34
C MET A 1 2.31 -0.90 17.16
N LEU A 2 2.12 -1.69 16.10
CA LEU A 2 1.31 -1.27 14.94
C LEU A 2 -0.19 -1.60 15.04
N LYS A 3 -0.60 -2.42 16.02
CA LYS A 3 -2.01 -2.79 16.25
C LYS A 3 -2.86 -1.53 16.51
N GLY A 4 -3.93 -1.35 15.72
CA GLY A 4 -4.85 -0.20 15.82
C GLY A 4 -4.30 1.13 15.27
N ARG A 5 -3.11 1.13 14.65
CA ARG A 5 -2.58 2.32 13.97
C ARG A 5 -3.24 2.45 12.59
N LYS A 6 -3.70 3.66 12.28
CA LYS A 6 -4.20 4.04 10.95
C LYS A 6 -3.06 4.58 10.10
N ILE A 7 -2.83 3.99 8.94
CA ILE A 7 -1.74 4.31 8.03
C ILE A 7 -2.31 4.57 6.64
N ILE A 8 -1.98 5.73 6.06
CA ILE A 8 -2.25 6.05 4.66
C ILE A 8 -0.99 5.78 3.84
N ILE A 9 -1.13 5.08 2.71
CA ILE A 9 -0.05 4.82 1.77
C ILE A 9 -0.41 5.46 0.43
N GLY A 10 0.35 6.48 0.03
CA GLY A 10 0.29 7.07 -1.30
C GLY A 10 1.26 6.38 -2.25
N ILE A 11 0.77 5.94 -3.41
CA ILE A 11 1.57 5.26 -4.44
C ILE A 11 1.54 6.09 -5.72
N THR A 12 2.71 6.35 -6.29
CA THR A 12 2.89 7.05 -7.57
C THR A 12 3.48 6.11 -8.63
N GLY A 13 3.59 6.57 -9.88
CA GLY A 13 4.20 5.82 -10.99
C GLY A 13 5.69 5.55 -10.76
N SER A 14 6.02 4.38 -10.23
CA SER A 14 7.39 3.94 -9.95
C SER A 14 7.53 2.45 -10.16
N ILE A 15 8.68 2.02 -10.66
CA ILE A 15 9.03 0.59 -10.72
C ILE A 15 8.96 -0.03 -9.32
N ALA A 16 9.21 0.69 -8.23
CA ALA A 16 9.11 0.11 -6.88
C ALA A 16 7.66 -0.18 -6.45
N ALA A 17 6.64 0.35 -7.15
CA ALA A 17 5.24 0.25 -6.76
C ALA A 17 4.74 -1.21 -6.72
N TYR A 18 5.26 -2.12 -7.55
CA TYR A 18 4.85 -3.53 -7.54
C TYR A 18 5.08 -4.23 -6.18
N LYS A 19 5.98 -3.71 -5.34
CA LYS A 19 6.27 -4.26 -4.01
C LYS A 19 5.31 -3.76 -2.92
N VAL A 20 4.56 -2.70 -3.19
CA VAL A 20 3.69 -2.06 -2.19
C VAL A 20 2.57 -2.98 -1.67
N PRO A 21 1.94 -3.85 -2.49
CA PRO A 21 0.99 -4.85 -1.99
C PRO A 21 1.58 -5.76 -0.90
N LEU A 22 2.85 -6.15 -1.02
CA LEU A 22 3.54 -6.95 -0.01
C LEU A 22 3.73 -6.15 1.29
N LEU A 23 4.11 -4.88 1.20
CA LEU A 23 4.23 -3.98 2.35
C LEU A 23 2.88 -3.83 3.07
N ILE A 24 1.80 -3.58 2.32
CA ILE A 24 0.44 -3.47 2.86
C ILE A 24 0.06 -4.74 3.63
N ARG A 25 0.33 -5.92 3.07
CA ARG A 25 0.07 -7.22 3.71
C ARG A 25 0.83 -7.35 5.04
N LEU A 26 2.11 -6.96 5.08
CA LEU A 26 2.92 -7.02 6.30
C LEU A 26 2.42 -6.04 7.38
N LEU A 27 2.01 -4.84 6.99
CA LEU A 27 1.44 -3.85 7.91
C LEU A 27 0.13 -4.33 8.51
N ARG A 28 -0.77 -4.86 7.68
CA ARG A 28 -2.04 -5.47 8.14
C ARG A 28 -1.79 -6.67 9.05
N LYS A 29 -0.83 -7.56 8.73
CA LYS A 29 -0.45 -8.69 9.61
C LYS A 29 0.03 -8.23 10.99
N LYS A 30 0.64 -7.05 11.08
CA LYS A 30 1.05 -6.42 12.34
C LYS A 30 -0.08 -5.65 13.05
N GLY A 31 -1.31 -5.73 12.54
CA GLY A 31 -2.52 -5.16 13.13
C GLY A 31 -2.81 -3.71 12.74
N ALA A 32 -2.14 -3.15 11.74
CA ALA A 32 -2.42 -1.81 11.26
C ALA A 32 -3.66 -1.77 10.35
N GLU A 33 -4.43 -0.70 10.46
CA GLU A 33 -5.46 -0.31 9.49
C GLU A 33 -4.80 0.48 8.37
N VAL A 34 -4.88 -0.03 7.13
CA VAL A 34 -4.18 0.55 5.98
C VAL A 34 -5.18 0.99 4.93
N GLN A 35 -5.12 2.28 4.57
CA GLN A 35 -5.79 2.88 3.41
C GLN A 35 -4.75 3.23 2.35
N VAL A 36 -5.11 3.06 1.08
CA VAL A 36 -4.20 3.23 -0.05
C VAL A 36 -4.80 4.25 -1.01
N ILE A 37 -3.95 5.14 -1.51
CA ILE A 37 -4.29 6.12 -2.55
C ILE A 37 -3.28 5.93 -3.68
N LEU A 38 -3.76 5.86 -4.91
CA LEU A 38 -2.93 5.67 -6.10
C LEU A 38 -3.08 6.89 -7.02
N THR A 39 -1.99 7.27 -7.68
CA THR A 39 -2.07 8.15 -8.86
C THR A 39 -2.49 7.33 -10.09
N PRO A 40 -3.03 7.97 -11.15
CA PRO A 40 -3.30 7.30 -12.43
C PRO A 40 -2.12 6.44 -12.92
N GLU A 41 -0.90 7.00 -12.92
CA GLU A 41 0.31 6.30 -13.36
C GLU A 41 0.66 5.04 -12.53
N ALA A 42 0.26 5.00 -11.25
CA ALA A 42 0.55 3.87 -10.38
C ALA A 42 -0.27 2.62 -10.76
N HIS A 43 -1.42 2.79 -11.42
CA HIS A 43 -2.26 1.69 -11.87
C HIS A 43 -1.58 0.79 -12.92
N HIS A 44 -0.60 1.32 -13.66
CA HIS A 44 0.20 0.53 -14.60
C HIS A 44 1.13 -0.48 -13.91
N PHE A 45 1.51 -0.20 -12.66
CA PHE A 45 2.45 -1.03 -11.89
C PHE A 45 1.76 -1.89 -10.83
N VAL A 46 0.57 -1.49 -10.38
CA VAL A 46 -0.20 -2.16 -9.34
C VAL A 46 -1.65 -2.23 -9.80
N THR A 47 -2.10 -3.41 -10.21
CA THR A 47 -3.51 -3.66 -10.49
C THR A 47 -4.28 -3.84 -9.18
N PRO A 48 -5.40 -3.12 -8.95
CA PRO A 48 -6.32 -3.45 -7.88
C PRO A 48 -6.90 -4.84 -8.14
N LEU A 49 -6.82 -5.73 -7.14
CA LEU A 49 -7.57 -6.99 -7.09
C LEU A 49 -8.96 -6.73 -6.50
#